data_AF-A0AA85BN82-F1
#
_entry.id   AF-A0AA85BN82-F1
#
_cell.length_a   1.000
_cell.length_b   1.000
_cell.length_c   1.000
_cell.angle_alpha   90.00
_cell.angle_beta   90.00
_cell.angle_gamma   90.00
#
_symmetry.space_group_name_H-M   'P 1'
#
loop_
_entity.id
_entity.type
_entity.pdbx_description
1 polymer ?
#
loop_
_entity_poly.entity_id
_entity_poly.type
_entity_poly.pdbx_seq_one_letter_code
_entity_poly.pdbx_strand_id
1 'polypeptide(L)'
;MKSPRLKIYSKLDWNENEKLTAIRCVCQLLESHPDFNYSKELIEVLPSYLNITKTQVSSVIIKTLNNMFENDTDRDVTLTICRTIHRFCRSKSYKVGVSVIKALSCVSITEVERHEEEGKPKLDRRLRSRRERKESKMERKLQKEMAETQSLQTREKRLKMNTLVMNEVLFVFFKILKTTSDSELLSAIFKGLSKYAKFINTQYVDNLMSVLNEMVAKKSTSIVDGLHCVHTALSIISSSDASDVLTTDPTAFCNHLYTILGRIAGVGVSNITESDNAVSHLSSVIKAYDRSNTPAAQAVANLVQRSKITESSNKTTCSDEVTSVTASISNRISAYEMEHISDTLISCLNILLVRRKHEVSTNRILAFSKRLASAALAVSDPYCSSSLLIKLFHLLRLFPRCEILFDCDPEICSNYKPDVNDPELCFPASACLWDLLLLKSILIPW
;
A
#
# COMPACT_ATOMS: atom_id res chain seq x y z
N MET A 1 -5.76 38.67 23.55
CA MET A 1 -4.80 38.72 24.67
C MET A 1 -4.95 37.42 25.47
N LYS A 2 -3.89 36.61 25.65
CA LYS A 2 -3.98 35.37 26.46
C LYS A 2 -4.31 35.73 27.92
N SER A 3 -5.25 35.01 28.54
CA SER A 3 -5.66 35.25 29.93
C SER A 3 -4.45 35.19 30.87
N PRO A 4 -4.43 35.95 31.98
CA PRO A 4 -3.30 35.98 32.91
C PRO A 4 -2.96 34.59 33.49
N ARG A 5 -3.94 33.68 33.62
CA ARG A 5 -3.73 32.28 34.02
C ARG A 5 -2.95 31.47 32.98
N LEU A 6 -3.23 31.67 31.69
CA LEU A 6 -2.50 31.01 30.59
C LEU A 6 -1.01 31.37 30.55
N LYS A 7 -0.64 32.58 31.02
CA LYS A 7 0.77 33.00 31.13
C LYS A 7 1.54 32.22 32.21
N ILE A 8 0.87 31.80 33.28
CA ILE A 8 1.48 31.04 34.38
C ILE A 8 1.82 29.62 33.90
N TYR A 9 0.88 28.95 33.22
CA TYR A 9 1.10 27.60 32.69
C TYR A 9 2.04 27.55 31.48
N SER A 10 2.23 28.66 30.75
CA SER A 10 3.18 28.73 29.63
C SER A 10 4.65 28.71 30.04
N LYS A 11 4.95 28.85 31.34
CA LYS A 11 6.32 28.88 31.89
C LYS A 11 6.76 27.56 32.54
N LEU A 12 5.92 26.53 32.56
CA LEU A 12 6.36 25.22 33.03
C LEU A 12 7.19 24.55 31.94
N ASP A 13 8.43 24.19 32.27
CA ASP A 13 9.23 23.26 31.47
C ASP A 13 8.80 21.83 31.82
N TRP A 14 7.84 21.30 31.05
CA TRP A 14 7.34 19.96 31.24
C TRP A 14 8.41 18.93 30.86
N ASN A 15 8.63 17.95 31.73
CA ASN A 15 9.45 16.78 31.42
C ASN A 15 8.79 15.93 30.30
N GLU A 16 9.56 15.12 29.58
CA GLU A 16 9.05 14.32 28.47
C GLU A 16 7.99 13.31 28.91
N ASN A 17 8.18 12.70 30.09
CA ASN A 17 7.22 11.77 30.69
C ASN A 17 5.93 12.48 31.12
N GLU A 18 6.03 13.72 31.60
CA GLU A 18 4.88 14.53 31.98
C GLU A 18 4.08 14.93 30.75
N LYS A 19 4.74 15.31 29.65
CA LYS A 19 4.09 15.58 28.35
C LYS A 19 3.36 14.34 27.84
N LEU A 20 4.00 13.17 27.89
CA LEU A 20 3.37 11.90 27.48
C LEU A 20 2.15 11.58 28.34
N THR A 21 2.25 11.76 29.66
CA THR A 21 1.15 11.48 30.59
C THR A 21 -0.01 12.45 30.37
N ALA A 22 0.28 13.74 30.17
CA ALA A 22 -0.74 14.73 29.84
C ALA A 22 -1.47 14.41 28.53
N ILE A 23 -0.73 14.01 27.49
CA ILE A 23 -1.34 13.61 26.22
C ILE A 23 -2.21 12.37 26.40
N ARG A 24 -1.77 11.37 27.19
CA ARG A 24 -2.60 10.21 27.52
C ARG A 24 -3.89 10.61 28.23
N CYS A 25 -3.83 11.52 29.20
CA CYS A 25 -5.01 12.04 29.88
C CYS A 25 -5.95 12.78 28.92
N VAL A 26 -5.42 13.61 28.03
CA VAL A 26 -6.21 14.32 27.00
C VAL A 26 -6.88 13.31 26.06
N CYS A 27 -6.14 12.32 25.58
CA CYS A 27 -6.66 11.25 24.73
C CYS A 27 -7.79 10.47 25.42
N GLN A 28 -7.59 10.06 26.68
CA GLN A 28 -8.61 9.34 27.46
C GLN A 28 -9.86 10.19 27.73
N LEU A 29 -9.68 11.50 27.98
CA LEU A 29 -10.80 12.42 28.15
C LEU A 29 -11.63 12.52 26.87
N LEU A 30 -10.98 12.68 25.72
CA LEU A 30 -11.65 12.74 24.42
C LEU A 30 -12.38 11.44 24.06
N GLU A 31 -11.84 10.28 24.46
CA GLU A 31 -12.53 8.99 24.29
C GLU A 31 -13.78 8.88 25.18
N SER A 32 -13.71 9.34 26.43
CA SER A 32 -14.84 9.27 27.38
C SER A 32 -15.94 10.28 27.09
N HIS A 33 -15.58 11.50 26.69
CA HIS A 33 -16.48 12.63 26.55
C HIS A 33 -16.17 13.48 25.29
N PRO A 34 -16.60 13.01 24.09
CA PRO A 34 -16.38 13.75 22.84
C PRO A 34 -17.08 15.12 22.78
N ASP A 35 -18.24 15.24 23.41
CA ASP A 35 -19.10 16.44 23.40
C ASP A 35 -18.72 17.50 24.46
N PHE A 36 -17.55 17.35 25.10
CA PHE A 36 -17.10 18.32 26.08
C PHE A 36 -16.92 19.71 25.48
N ASN A 37 -17.29 20.77 26.22
CA ASN A 37 -17.32 22.15 25.70
C ASN A 37 -15.99 22.65 25.10
N TYR A 38 -14.83 22.16 25.60
CA TYR A 38 -13.51 22.49 25.07
C TYR A 38 -12.86 21.37 24.23
N SER A 39 -13.67 20.40 23.75
CA SER A 39 -13.15 19.29 22.95
C SER A 39 -12.48 19.77 21.66
N LYS A 40 -13.00 20.82 21.04
CA LYS A 40 -12.45 21.42 19.82
C LYS A 40 -11.04 21.99 20.06
N GLU A 41 -10.84 22.72 21.14
CA GLU A 41 -9.54 23.28 21.51
C GLU A 41 -8.51 22.18 21.81
N LEU A 42 -8.94 21.08 22.45
CA LEU A 42 -8.08 19.92 22.68
C LEU A 42 -7.71 19.22 21.35
N ILE A 43 -8.68 19.06 20.44
CA ILE A 43 -8.45 18.51 19.11
C ILE A 43 -7.48 19.37 18.30
N GLU A 44 -7.51 20.70 18.42
CA GLU A 44 -6.56 21.62 17.75
C GLU A 44 -5.11 21.44 18.17
N VAL A 45 -4.87 20.93 19.37
CA VAL A 45 -3.52 20.70 19.89
C VAL A 45 -2.92 19.39 19.36
N LEU A 46 -3.74 18.36 19.10
CA LEU A 46 -3.28 17.02 18.72
C LEU A 46 -2.38 16.97 17.47
N PRO A 47 -2.68 17.67 16.35
CA PRO A 47 -1.84 17.62 15.15
C PRO A 47 -0.40 18.06 15.38
N SER A 48 -0.18 18.99 16.32
CA SER A 48 1.16 19.47 16.65
C SER A 48 2.02 18.36 17.25
N TYR A 49 1.42 17.47 18.05
CA TYR A 49 2.11 16.33 18.66
C TYR A 49 2.20 15.11 17.73
N LEU A 50 1.31 14.99 16.74
CA LEU A 50 1.41 13.99 15.67
C LEU A 50 2.60 14.22 14.73
N ASN A 51 2.99 15.48 14.53
CA ASN A 51 4.11 15.84 13.65
C ASN A 51 5.48 15.75 14.33
N ILE A 52 5.54 15.47 15.63
CA ILE A 52 6.80 15.31 16.37
C ILE A 52 7.34 13.89 16.12
N THR A 53 8.65 13.76 16.01
CA THR A 53 9.38 12.52 15.67
C THR A 53 9.23 11.38 16.68
N LYS A 54 8.54 11.59 17.82
CA LYS A 54 8.40 10.57 18.87
C LYS A 54 7.28 9.59 18.56
N THR A 55 7.69 8.38 18.21
CA THR A 55 6.79 7.27 17.83
C THR A 55 5.80 6.85 18.92
N GLN A 56 6.16 6.98 20.20
CA GLN A 56 5.27 6.60 21.31
C GLN A 56 4.10 7.57 21.52
N VAL A 57 4.32 8.87 21.31
CA VAL A 57 3.24 9.87 21.45
C VAL A 57 2.29 9.77 20.28
N SER A 58 2.83 9.66 19.07
CA SER A 58 2.01 9.55 17.86
C SER A 58 1.20 8.25 17.84
N SER A 59 1.73 7.13 18.34
CA SER A 59 0.97 5.87 18.41
C SER A 59 -0.22 5.93 19.36
N VAL A 60 -0.09 6.60 20.52
CA VAL A 60 -1.20 6.82 21.46
C VAL A 60 -2.28 7.68 20.81
N ILE A 61 -1.89 8.80 20.18
CA ILE A 61 -2.85 9.69 19.52
C ILE A 61 -3.55 8.98 18.36
N ILE A 62 -2.83 8.23 17.52
CA ILE A 62 -3.41 7.47 16.42
C ILE A 62 -4.42 6.44 16.95
N LYS A 63 -4.08 5.69 18.00
CA LYS A 63 -4.99 4.72 18.61
C LYS A 63 -6.28 5.39 19.10
N THR A 64 -6.15 6.54 19.77
CA THR A 64 -7.31 7.29 20.25
C THR A 64 -8.15 7.85 19.12
N LEU A 65 -7.53 8.41 18.08
CA LEU A 65 -8.25 8.87 16.90
C LEU A 65 -9.02 7.72 16.24
N ASN A 66 -8.46 6.51 16.17
CA ASN A 66 -9.17 5.34 15.64
C ASN A 66 -10.42 5.03 16.44
N ASN A 67 -10.31 4.96 17.77
CA ASN A 67 -11.46 4.73 18.64
C ASN A 67 -12.53 5.81 18.48
N MET A 68 -12.12 7.08 18.37
CA MET A 68 -13.04 8.19 18.13
C MET A 68 -13.75 8.08 16.78
N PHE A 69 -13.04 7.69 15.71
CA PHE A 69 -13.63 7.52 14.38
C PHE A 69 -14.59 6.31 14.30
N GLU A 70 -14.39 5.27 15.12
CA GLU A 70 -15.28 4.11 15.19
C GLU A 70 -16.55 4.39 16.00
N ASN A 71 -16.44 5.16 17.09
CA ASN A 71 -17.58 5.49 17.96
C ASN A 71 -18.46 6.62 17.41
N ASP A 72 -17.98 7.40 16.45
CA ASP A 72 -18.69 8.54 15.88
C ASP A 72 -19.68 8.12 14.77
N THR A 73 -20.95 7.91 15.17
CA THR A 73 -22.03 7.49 14.26
C THR A 73 -22.48 8.59 13.29
N ASP A 74 -22.37 9.85 13.72
CA ASP A 74 -22.88 11.01 12.99
C ASP A 74 -21.80 11.72 12.17
N ARG A 75 -20.52 11.38 12.42
CA ARG A 75 -19.32 11.83 11.70
C ARG A 75 -18.95 13.29 11.92
N ASP A 76 -19.63 13.99 12.83
CA ASP A 76 -19.39 15.40 13.15
C ASP A 76 -18.04 15.61 13.84
N VAL A 77 -17.69 14.73 14.79
CA VAL A 77 -16.40 14.78 15.50
C VAL A 77 -15.28 14.42 14.53
N THR A 78 -15.48 13.39 13.70
CA THR A 78 -14.58 12.92 12.65
C THR A 78 -14.28 14.06 11.66
N LEU A 79 -15.30 14.77 11.19
CA LEU A 79 -15.12 15.89 10.27
C LEU A 79 -14.35 17.04 10.94
N THR A 80 -14.64 17.33 12.21
CA THR A 80 -13.94 18.38 12.97
C THR A 80 -12.46 18.07 13.12
N ILE A 81 -12.11 16.81 13.41
CA ILE A 81 -10.73 16.33 13.49
C ILE A 81 -10.05 16.45 12.11
N CYS A 82 -10.68 15.98 11.04
CA CYS A 82 -10.12 16.03 9.68
C CYS A 82 -9.85 17.47 9.22
N ARG A 83 -10.80 18.39 9.44
CA ARG A 83 -10.62 19.82 9.15
C ARG A 83 -9.49 20.45 9.95
N THR A 84 -9.33 20.03 11.20
CA THR A 84 -8.28 20.54 12.08
C THR A 84 -6.89 20.06 11.64
N ILE A 85 -6.78 18.79 11.23
CA ILE A 85 -5.57 18.25 10.59
C ILE A 85 -5.30 18.99 9.27
N HIS A 86 -6.30 19.22 8.43
CA HIS A 86 -6.12 19.97 7.19
C HIS A 86 -5.60 21.39 7.44
N ARG A 87 -6.21 22.14 8.37
CA ARG A 87 -5.73 23.48 8.77
C ARG A 87 -4.27 23.43 9.24
N PHE A 88 -3.90 22.41 10.02
CA PHE A 88 -2.53 22.19 10.46
C PHE A 88 -1.58 21.91 9.28
N CYS A 89 -1.92 21.00 8.37
CA CYS A 89 -1.12 20.71 7.18
C CYS A 89 -0.88 21.98 6.33
N ARG A 90 -1.93 22.80 6.15
CA ARG A 90 -1.82 24.08 5.44
C ARG A 90 -0.86 25.05 6.14
N SER A 91 -0.92 25.14 7.47
CA SER A 91 -0.01 26.00 8.26
C SER A 91 1.46 25.61 8.14
N LYS A 92 1.74 24.33 7.86
CA LYS A 92 3.09 23.78 7.66
C LYS A 92 3.49 23.65 6.19
N SER A 93 2.75 24.28 5.27
CA SER A 93 2.98 24.15 3.82
C SER A 93 3.05 22.70 3.34
N TYR A 94 2.25 21.82 3.97
CA TYR A 94 2.15 20.39 3.67
C TYR A 94 3.46 19.58 3.87
N LYS A 95 4.46 20.14 4.57
CA LYS A 95 5.63 19.41 5.07
C LYS A 95 5.30 18.75 6.41
N VAL A 96 4.75 17.54 6.36
CA VAL A 96 4.25 16.81 7.53
C VAL A 96 4.84 15.40 7.60
N GLY A 97 4.96 14.85 8.81
CA GLY A 97 5.43 13.49 9.03
C GLY A 97 4.40 12.40 8.71
N VAL A 98 4.89 11.17 8.51
CA VAL A 98 4.10 9.98 8.13
C VAL A 98 2.95 9.71 9.11
N SER A 99 3.13 10.00 10.40
CA SER A 99 2.12 9.80 11.44
C SER A 99 0.84 10.60 11.22
N VAL A 100 0.92 11.80 10.63
CA VAL A 100 -0.26 12.62 10.30
C VAL A 100 -1.09 11.98 9.19
N ILE A 101 -0.42 11.41 8.20
CA ILE A 101 -1.05 10.72 7.06
C ILE A 101 -1.68 9.41 7.52
N LYS A 102 -0.96 8.65 8.38
CA LYS A 102 -1.49 7.45 9.02
C LYS A 102 -2.78 7.75 9.80
N ALA A 103 -2.82 8.84 10.57
CA ALA A 103 -4.02 9.26 11.30
C ALA A 103 -5.22 9.54 10.36
N LEU A 104 -5.01 10.22 9.24
CA LEU A 104 -6.08 10.45 8.25
C LEU A 104 -6.53 9.15 7.57
N SER A 105 -5.61 8.23 7.30
CA SER A 105 -5.92 6.94 6.68
C SER A 105 -6.74 6.00 7.58
N CYS A 106 -6.79 6.26 8.89
CA CYS A 106 -7.52 5.43 9.82
C CYS A 106 -9.04 5.54 9.66
N VAL A 107 -9.54 6.67 9.16
CA VAL A 107 -10.98 6.90 8.98
C VAL A 107 -11.58 5.78 8.12
N SER A 108 -12.47 4.98 8.70
CA SER A 108 -13.17 3.89 8.02
C SER A 108 -14.45 4.42 7.39
N ILE A 109 -14.40 4.76 6.11
CA ILE A 109 -15.59 5.16 5.34
C ILE A 109 -16.14 3.89 4.69
N THR A 110 -17.32 3.45 5.13
CA THR A 110 -17.97 2.22 4.65
C THR A 110 -18.94 2.47 3.51
N GLU A 111 -19.65 3.59 3.55
CA GLU A 111 -20.66 3.97 2.55
C GLU A 111 -20.57 5.45 2.21
N VAL A 112 -20.60 5.74 0.91
CA VAL A 112 -20.78 7.07 0.29
C VAL A 112 -21.91 6.90 -0.74
N GLU A 113 -22.69 7.95 -1.06
CA GLU A 113 -24.02 7.84 -1.73
C GLU A 113 -23.96 6.85 -2.88
N ARG A 114 -24.60 5.71 -2.69
CA ARG A 114 -25.04 4.81 -3.75
C ARG A 114 -26.38 4.24 -3.32
N HIS A 115 -27.35 4.39 -4.22
CA HIS A 115 -28.75 4.02 -3.99
C HIS A 115 -28.93 2.51 -4.14
N GLU A 116 -29.22 1.80 -3.05
CA GLU A 116 -29.97 0.53 -3.10
C GLU A 116 -30.89 0.41 -1.87
N GLU A 117 -32.12 -0.05 -2.12
CA GLU A 117 -33.22 -0.17 -1.18
C GLU A 117 -33.32 -1.60 -0.63
N GLU A 118 -33.38 -1.76 0.70
CA GLU A 118 -33.62 -3.06 1.33
C GLU A 118 -35.10 -3.25 1.74
N GLY A 119 -35.66 -4.39 1.34
CA GLY A 119 -37.03 -4.82 1.57
C GLY A 119 -37.31 -5.29 3.00
N LYS A 120 -38.55 -5.08 3.45
CA LYS A 120 -39.00 -5.36 4.83
C LYS A 120 -39.59 -6.78 4.99
N PRO A 121 -39.36 -7.49 6.10
CA PRO A 121 -40.12 -8.69 6.46
C PRO A 121 -41.36 -8.39 7.32
N LYS A 122 -42.37 -9.28 7.23
CA LYS A 122 -43.63 -9.23 7.99
C LYS A 122 -43.53 -10.06 9.28
N LEU A 123 -44.25 -9.67 10.32
CA LEU A 123 -44.45 -10.53 11.50
C LEU A 123 -45.85 -10.42 12.12
N ASP A 124 -46.17 -11.50 12.82
CA ASP A 124 -47.47 -12.11 13.01
C ASP A 124 -48.23 -11.66 14.28
N ARG A 125 -49.53 -11.99 14.34
CA ARG A 125 -50.52 -11.27 15.16
C ARG A 125 -51.11 -12.14 16.28
N ARG A 126 -51.02 -11.71 17.55
CA ARG A 126 -51.75 -12.28 18.71
C ARG A 126 -52.96 -11.44 19.16
N LEU A 127 -53.93 -12.10 19.78
CA LEU A 127 -55.29 -11.63 20.08
C LEU A 127 -55.36 -10.72 21.34
N ARG A 128 -55.70 -9.44 21.17
CA ARG A 128 -56.13 -8.48 22.24
C ARG A 128 -57.61 -8.03 22.12
N SER A 129 -58.16 -7.11 22.89
CA SER A 129 -59.57 -6.66 22.68
C SER A 129 -59.74 -5.78 21.41
N ARG A 130 -60.95 -5.68 20.82
CA ARG A 130 -61.17 -5.02 19.50
C ARG A 130 -60.83 -3.51 19.45
N ARG A 131 -61.05 -2.76 20.54
CA ARG A 131 -60.82 -1.29 20.60
C ARG A 131 -59.35 -0.97 20.86
N GLU A 132 -58.76 -1.63 21.84
CA GLU A 132 -57.34 -1.53 22.20
C GLU A 132 -56.41 -2.00 21.05
N ARG A 133 -56.85 -2.98 20.25
CA ARG A 133 -56.16 -3.40 19.01
C ARG A 133 -56.09 -2.28 17.96
N LYS A 134 -57.11 -1.42 17.85
CA LYS A 134 -57.10 -0.36 16.83
C LYS A 134 -56.13 0.75 17.23
N GLU A 135 -56.19 1.18 18.48
CA GLU A 135 -55.31 2.22 19.03
C GLU A 135 -53.85 1.76 19.06
N SER A 136 -53.55 0.59 19.61
CA SER A 136 -52.19 0.04 19.62
C SER A 136 -51.65 -0.24 18.20
N LYS A 137 -52.52 -0.56 17.22
CA LYS A 137 -52.09 -0.73 15.82
C LYS A 137 -51.76 0.61 15.17
N MET A 138 -52.52 1.67 15.46
CA MET A 138 -52.25 3.02 14.97
C MET A 138 -50.96 3.57 15.57
N GLU A 139 -50.78 3.41 16.89
CA GLU A 139 -49.58 3.85 17.61
C GLU A 139 -48.33 3.10 17.15
N ARG A 140 -48.40 1.77 16.99
CA ARG A 140 -47.28 0.99 16.43
C ARG A 140 -46.98 1.34 14.98
N LYS A 141 -48.01 1.65 14.19
CA LYS A 141 -47.83 2.09 12.80
C LYS A 141 -47.12 3.45 12.77
N LEU A 142 -47.55 4.39 13.61
CA LEU A 142 -46.93 5.70 13.75
C LEU A 142 -45.49 5.61 14.27
N GLN A 143 -45.23 4.83 15.33
CA GLN A 143 -43.87 4.62 15.85
C GLN A 143 -42.95 3.97 14.81
N LYS A 144 -43.48 3.02 14.03
CA LYS A 144 -42.74 2.42 12.92
C LYS A 144 -42.45 3.43 11.82
N GLU A 145 -43.42 4.24 11.41
CA GLU A 145 -43.23 5.30 10.41
C GLU A 145 -42.26 6.39 10.89
N MET A 146 -42.32 6.79 12.17
CA MET A 146 -41.37 7.71 12.79
C MET A 146 -39.96 7.11 12.83
N ALA A 147 -39.82 5.85 13.22
CA ALA A 147 -38.51 5.19 13.25
C ALA A 147 -37.92 5.01 11.84
N GLU A 148 -38.74 4.67 10.84
CA GLU A 148 -38.33 4.54 9.43
C GLU A 148 -37.92 5.90 8.83
N THR A 149 -38.66 6.96 9.12
CA THR A 149 -38.31 8.31 8.66
C THR A 149 -37.05 8.84 9.34
N GLN A 150 -36.90 8.63 10.65
CA GLN A 150 -35.69 9.00 11.39
C GLN A 150 -34.45 8.21 10.92
N SER A 151 -34.59 6.91 10.63
CA SER A 151 -33.46 6.10 10.16
C SER A 151 -32.99 6.53 8.78
N LEU A 152 -33.93 6.81 7.86
CA LEU A 152 -33.62 7.33 6.52
C LEU A 152 -32.91 8.68 6.59
N GLN A 153 -33.41 9.61 7.40
CA GLN A 153 -32.79 10.92 7.59
C GLN A 153 -31.38 10.80 8.19
N THR A 154 -31.18 9.87 9.12
CA THR A 154 -29.87 9.65 9.75
C THR A 154 -28.87 9.07 8.76
N ARG A 155 -29.30 8.13 7.90
CA ARG A 155 -28.47 7.57 6.83
C ARG A 155 -28.08 8.65 5.82
N GLU A 156 -29.02 9.45 5.35
CA GLU A 156 -28.76 10.54 4.39
C GLU A 156 -27.79 11.60 4.96
N LYS A 157 -27.97 11.98 6.23
CA LYS A 157 -27.04 12.89 6.92
C LYS A 157 -25.63 12.30 7.01
N ARG A 158 -25.51 11.03 7.43
CA ARG A 158 -24.23 10.32 7.53
C ARG A 158 -23.52 10.24 6.20
N LEU A 159 -24.28 9.98 5.15
CA LEU A 159 -23.79 9.93 3.79
C LEU A 159 -23.16 11.28 3.40
N LYS A 160 -23.93 12.36 3.51
CA LYS A 160 -23.46 13.73 3.24
C LYS A 160 -22.19 14.05 4.04
N MET A 161 -22.17 13.66 5.31
CA MET A 161 -21.02 13.87 6.18
C MET A 161 -19.79 13.05 5.76
N ASN A 162 -19.96 11.77 5.41
CA ASN A 162 -18.87 10.93 4.88
C ASN A 162 -18.27 11.53 3.60
N THR A 163 -19.09 12.08 2.70
CA THR A 163 -18.61 12.78 1.50
C THR A 163 -17.77 14.00 1.85
N LEU A 164 -18.17 14.80 2.85
CA LEU A 164 -17.39 15.94 3.31
C LEU A 164 -16.05 15.52 3.93
N VAL A 165 -16.06 14.50 4.78
CA VAL A 165 -14.83 13.94 5.38
C VAL A 165 -13.89 13.44 4.29
N MET A 166 -14.43 12.71 3.32
CA MET A 166 -13.67 12.18 2.19
C MET A 166 -12.99 13.30 1.38
N ASN A 167 -13.73 14.35 1.05
CA ASN A 167 -13.19 15.50 0.31
C ASN A 167 -12.05 16.18 1.07
N GLU A 168 -12.16 16.35 2.39
CA GLU A 168 -11.09 16.91 3.22
C GLU A 168 -9.84 16.02 3.21
N VAL A 169 -9.99 14.70 3.40
CA VAL A 169 -8.88 13.73 3.41
C VAL A 169 -8.19 13.69 2.04
N LEU A 170 -8.97 13.54 0.96
CA LEU A 170 -8.44 13.49 -0.41
C LEU A 170 -7.74 14.79 -0.79
N PHE A 171 -8.27 15.95 -0.40
CA PHE A 171 -7.63 17.23 -0.68
C PHE A 171 -6.23 17.31 -0.06
N VAL A 172 -6.10 16.91 1.21
CA VAL A 172 -4.80 16.85 1.89
C VAL A 172 -3.86 15.88 1.18
N PHE A 173 -4.32 14.69 0.82
CA PHE A 173 -3.51 13.69 0.10
C PHE A 173 -3.03 14.21 -1.26
N PHE A 174 -3.91 14.77 -2.09
CA PHE A 174 -3.53 15.32 -3.39
C PHE A 174 -2.56 16.49 -3.27
N LYS A 175 -2.72 17.34 -2.26
CA LYS A 175 -1.82 18.48 -2.07
C LYS A 175 -0.44 18.03 -1.62
N ILE A 176 -0.34 17.05 -0.73
CA ILE A 176 0.94 16.47 -0.30
C ILE A 176 1.59 15.74 -1.49
N LEU A 177 0.83 14.97 -2.27
CA LEU A 177 1.32 14.23 -3.44
C LEU A 177 1.98 15.15 -4.48
N LYS A 178 1.44 16.37 -4.67
CA LYS A 178 2.04 17.38 -5.57
C LYS A 178 3.26 18.10 -5.01
N THR A 179 3.48 18.06 -3.70
CA THR A 179 4.48 18.88 -3.01
C THR A 179 5.69 18.07 -2.53
N THR A 180 5.54 16.75 -2.39
CA THR A 180 6.48 15.90 -1.67
C THR A 180 7.36 15.09 -2.62
N SER A 181 8.63 14.94 -2.25
CA SER A 181 9.59 14.04 -2.91
C SER A 181 10.02 12.88 -2.01
N ASP A 182 9.53 12.85 -0.77
CA ASP A 182 9.87 11.85 0.23
C ASP A 182 9.13 10.53 -0.02
N SER A 183 9.89 9.44 -0.17
CA SER A 183 9.37 8.09 -0.46
C SER A 183 8.43 7.56 0.63
N GLU A 184 8.78 7.74 1.90
CA GLU A 184 7.98 7.22 3.02
C GLU A 184 6.59 7.86 3.12
N LEU A 185 6.50 9.16 2.84
CA LEU A 185 5.22 9.89 2.82
C LEU A 185 4.37 9.45 1.63
N LEU A 186 5.00 9.29 0.47
CA LEU A 186 4.36 8.83 -0.75
C LEU A 186 3.73 7.44 -0.58
N SER A 187 4.48 6.48 -0.02
CA SER A 187 3.98 5.14 0.31
C SER A 187 2.77 5.18 1.23
N ALA A 188 2.82 6.00 2.30
CA ALA A 188 1.71 6.15 3.24
C ALA A 188 0.46 6.76 2.58
N ILE A 189 0.63 7.71 1.66
CA ILE A 189 -0.49 8.31 0.91
C ILE A 189 -1.14 7.29 0.00
N PHE A 190 -0.35 6.54 -0.79
CA PHE A 190 -0.90 5.53 -1.69
C PHE A 190 -1.63 4.42 -0.93
N LYS A 191 -1.08 3.98 0.20
CA LYS A 191 -1.78 3.04 1.09
C LYS A 191 -3.11 3.60 1.59
N GLY A 192 -3.18 4.90 1.91
CA GLY A 192 -4.44 5.57 2.27
C GLY A 192 -5.41 5.67 1.10
N LEU A 193 -4.94 6.10 -0.08
CA LEU A 193 -5.74 6.25 -1.30
C LEU A 193 -6.36 4.93 -1.76
N SER A 194 -5.64 3.81 -1.67
CA SER A 194 -6.17 2.50 -2.09
C SER A 194 -7.36 2.05 -1.23
N LYS A 195 -7.38 2.38 0.08
CA LYS A 195 -8.54 2.15 0.97
C LYS A 195 -9.77 2.95 0.53
N TYR A 196 -9.53 4.15 0.01
CA TYR A 196 -10.55 5.10 -0.39
C TYR A 196 -10.95 5.01 -1.86
N ALA A 197 -10.26 4.18 -2.66
CA ALA A 197 -10.42 4.08 -4.12
C ALA A 197 -11.88 3.98 -4.57
N LYS A 198 -12.69 3.17 -3.87
CA LYS A 198 -14.12 2.96 -4.18
C LYS A 198 -15.01 4.20 -4.02
N PHE A 199 -14.55 5.23 -3.33
CA PHE A 199 -15.36 6.41 -3.02
C PHE A 199 -14.77 7.69 -3.62
N ILE A 200 -13.70 7.58 -4.40
CA ILE A 200 -13.13 8.73 -5.11
C ILE A 200 -14.13 9.16 -6.18
N ASN A 201 -14.56 10.42 -6.13
CA ASN A 201 -15.45 10.98 -7.15
C ASN A 201 -14.75 10.93 -8.52
N THR A 202 -15.50 10.53 -9.55
CA THR A 202 -15.07 10.38 -10.94
C THR A 202 -14.27 11.57 -11.45
N GLN A 203 -14.64 12.79 -11.03
CA GLN A 203 -13.96 14.04 -11.43
C GLN A 203 -12.48 14.12 -11.00
N TYR A 204 -12.06 13.35 -9.99
CA TYR A 204 -10.67 13.33 -9.52
C TYR A 204 -9.85 12.17 -10.08
N VAL A 205 -10.50 11.17 -10.70
CA VAL A 205 -9.85 9.95 -11.15
C VAL A 205 -8.81 10.24 -12.23
N ASP A 206 -9.12 11.08 -13.22
CA ASP A 206 -8.20 11.40 -14.31
C ASP A 206 -6.92 12.10 -13.80
N ASN A 207 -7.09 13.07 -12.92
CA ASN A 207 -5.97 13.78 -12.29
C ASN A 207 -5.11 12.82 -11.44
N LEU A 208 -5.74 11.90 -10.71
CA LEU A 208 -5.03 10.91 -9.91
C LEU A 208 -4.28 9.90 -10.81
N MET A 209 -4.93 9.38 -11.84
CA MET A 209 -4.31 8.44 -12.78
C MET A 209 -3.15 9.08 -13.56
N SER A 210 -3.25 10.36 -13.91
CA SER A 210 -2.13 11.11 -14.51
C SER A 210 -0.92 11.15 -13.58
N VAL A 211 -1.11 11.47 -12.29
CA VAL A 211 -0.01 11.48 -11.30
C VAL A 211 0.55 10.08 -11.07
N LEU A 212 -0.30 9.05 -11.00
CA LEU A 212 0.15 7.65 -10.83
C LEU A 212 0.97 7.18 -12.04
N ASN A 213 0.56 7.54 -13.26
CA ASN A 213 1.32 7.23 -14.49
C ASN A 213 2.66 7.97 -14.53
N GLU A 214 2.71 9.25 -14.13
CA GLU A 214 3.96 10.01 -14.02
C GLU A 214 4.92 9.34 -13.02
N MET A 215 4.39 8.85 -11.89
CA MET A 215 5.18 8.13 -10.89
C MET A 215 5.70 6.80 -11.41
N VAL A 216 4.88 6.02 -12.12
CA VAL A 216 5.30 4.76 -12.76
C VAL A 216 6.36 4.98 -13.83
N ALA A 217 6.30 6.09 -14.56
CA ALA A 217 7.29 6.46 -15.58
C ALA A 217 8.65 6.88 -14.98
N LYS A 218 8.70 7.29 -13.71
CA LYS A 218 9.97 7.65 -13.03
C LYS A 218 10.83 6.40 -12.83
N LYS A 219 12.07 6.46 -13.31
CA LYS A 219 13.01 5.32 -13.29
C LYS A 219 13.52 4.97 -11.89
N SER A 220 13.52 5.94 -10.96
CA SER A 220 14.06 5.82 -9.59
C SER A 220 13.01 5.45 -8.53
N THR A 221 11.89 4.85 -8.90
CA THR A 221 10.87 4.46 -7.91
C THR A 221 11.39 3.36 -6.99
N SER A 222 11.19 3.55 -5.69
CA SER A 222 11.34 2.50 -4.70
C SER A 222 10.37 1.35 -5.00
N ILE A 223 10.76 0.12 -4.66
CA ILE A 223 9.91 -1.08 -4.77
C ILE A 223 8.58 -0.87 -4.03
N VAL A 224 8.66 -0.31 -2.82
CA VAL A 224 7.50 -0.09 -1.94
C VAL A 224 6.56 0.96 -2.53
N ASP A 225 7.11 2.10 -2.97
CA ASP A 225 6.32 3.20 -3.53
C ASP A 225 5.67 2.80 -4.85
N GLY A 226 6.41 2.13 -5.72
CA GLY A 226 5.91 1.61 -6.99
C GLY A 226 4.80 0.60 -6.78
N LEU A 227 4.94 -0.30 -5.79
CA LEU A 227 3.93 -1.30 -5.48
C LEU A 227 2.64 -0.67 -4.95
N HIS A 228 2.74 0.27 -4.00
CA HIS A 228 1.57 0.97 -3.48
C HIS A 228 0.92 1.86 -4.56
N CYS A 229 1.70 2.48 -5.44
CA CYS A 229 1.21 3.24 -6.58
C CYS A 229 0.37 2.35 -7.53
N VAL A 230 0.92 1.19 -7.92
CA VAL A 230 0.22 0.20 -8.74
C VAL A 230 -1.03 -0.32 -8.04
N HIS A 231 -0.94 -0.66 -6.75
CA HIS A 231 -2.08 -1.13 -5.96
C HIS A 231 -3.22 -0.11 -5.94
N THR A 232 -2.89 1.17 -5.78
CA THR A 232 -3.85 2.27 -5.79
C THR A 232 -4.51 2.40 -7.15
N ALA A 233 -3.72 2.45 -8.23
CA ALA A 233 -4.23 2.54 -9.61
C ALA A 233 -5.18 1.39 -9.93
N LEU A 234 -4.76 0.14 -9.66
CA LEU A 234 -5.55 -1.06 -9.90
C LEU A 234 -6.82 -1.10 -9.05
N SER A 235 -6.76 -0.63 -7.80
CA SER A 235 -7.93 -0.54 -6.92
C SER A 235 -8.95 0.46 -7.45
N ILE A 236 -8.50 1.62 -7.97
CA ILE A 236 -9.38 2.62 -8.60
C ILE A 236 -10.07 2.02 -9.83
N ILE A 237 -9.28 1.43 -10.75
CA ILE A 237 -9.79 0.79 -11.98
C ILE A 237 -10.82 -0.31 -11.64
N SER A 238 -10.59 -1.09 -10.58
CA SER A 238 -11.47 -2.20 -10.20
C SER A 238 -12.70 -1.81 -9.38
N SER A 239 -12.71 -0.58 -8.87
CA SER A 239 -13.76 -0.10 -7.96
C SER A 239 -14.84 0.72 -8.65
N SER A 240 -14.61 1.10 -9.91
CA SER A 240 -15.54 1.89 -10.69
C SER A 240 -16.48 0.93 -11.44
N ASP A 241 -17.72 0.83 -10.97
CA ASP A 241 -18.81 0.12 -11.67
C ASP A 241 -19.32 0.93 -12.89
N ALA A 242 -18.71 2.08 -13.19
CA ALA A 242 -19.07 2.91 -14.33
C ALA A 242 -18.30 2.47 -15.58
N SER A 243 -19.06 2.03 -16.58
CA SER A 243 -18.65 1.78 -17.97
C SER A 243 -17.84 2.93 -18.63
N ASP A 244 -17.73 4.10 -18.00
CA ASP A 244 -17.00 5.28 -18.48
C ASP A 244 -15.52 5.36 -18.06
N VAL A 245 -15.06 4.58 -17.07
CA VAL A 245 -13.63 4.53 -16.66
C VAL A 245 -12.84 3.45 -17.43
N LEU A 246 -13.51 2.71 -18.32
CA LEU A 246 -12.96 1.62 -19.13
C LEU A 246 -11.92 2.05 -20.20
N THR A 247 -11.57 3.34 -20.28
CA THR A 247 -10.61 3.84 -21.28
C THR A 247 -9.17 3.91 -20.77
N THR A 248 -8.92 3.76 -19.47
CA THR A 248 -7.53 3.81 -18.96
C THR A 248 -6.86 2.45 -19.07
N ASP A 249 -5.89 2.34 -19.97
CA ASP A 249 -5.14 1.12 -20.22
C ASP A 249 -4.30 0.72 -18.97
N PRO A 250 -4.51 -0.46 -18.38
CA PRO A 250 -3.73 -0.93 -17.24
C PRO A 250 -2.29 -1.36 -17.62
N THR A 251 -1.92 -1.42 -18.90
CA THR A 251 -0.62 -1.95 -19.37
C THR A 251 0.58 -1.35 -18.66
N ALA A 252 0.64 -0.03 -18.50
CA ALA A 252 1.76 0.64 -17.84
C ALA A 252 1.94 0.14 -16.39
N PHE A 253 0.84 -0.01 -15.66
CA PHE A 253 0.83 -0.54 -14.29
C PHE A 253 1.17 -2.03 -14.26
N CYS A 254 0.72 -2.81 -15.26
CA CYS A 254 1.09 -4.22 -15.40
C CYS A 254 2.60 -4.38 -15.60
N ASN A 255 3.18 -3.62 -16.53
CA ASN A 255 4.62 -3.68 -16.83
C ASN A 255 5.45 -3.20 -15.64
N HIS A 256 4.97 -2.20 -14.91
CA HIS A 256 5.61 -1.76 -13.68
C HIS A 256 5.56 -2.82 -12.57
N LEU A 257 4.41 -3.49 -12.37
CA LEU A 257 4.30 -4.61 -11.43
C LEU A 257 5.24 -5.76 -11.80
N TYR A 258 5.31 -6.06 -13.10
CA TYR A 258 6.23 -7.07 -13.62
C TYR A 258 7.69 -6.69 -13.34
N THR A 259 8.05 -5.42 -13.53
CA THR A 259 9.38 -4.87 -13.20
C THR A 259 9.68 -4.97 -11.71
N ILE A 260 8.73 -4.62 -10.84
CA ILE A 260 8.85 -4.71 -9.37
C ILE A 260 9.11 -6.16 -8.95
N LEU A 261 8.35 -7.11 -9.49
CA LEU A 261 8.53 -8.53 -9.21
C LEU A 261 9.93 -9.02 -9.65
N GLY A 262 10.46 -8.46 -10.74
CA GLY A 262 11.80 -8.75 -11.24
C GLY A 262 12.88 -8.23 -10.29
N ARG A 263 12.71 -7.00 -9.80
CA ARG A 263 13.60 -6.41 -8.78
C ARG A 263 13.60 -7.22 -7.48
N ILE A 264 12.45 -7.71 -7.04
CA ILE A 264 12.34 -8.60 -5.86
C ILE A 264 13.06 -9.94 -6.13
N ALA A 265 12.94 -10.48 -7.33
CA ALA A 265 13.65 -11.69 -7.77
C ALA A 265 15.17 -11.49 -7.98
N GLY A 266 15.70 -10.28 -7.79
CA GLY A 266 17.12 -9.97 -8.01
C GLY A 266 17.49 -9.76 -9.48
N VAL A 267 16.52 -9.68 -10.40
CA VAL A 267 16.75 -9.30 -11.78
C VAL A 267 17.03 -7.79 -11.81
N GLY A 268 18.30 -7.43 -11.97
CA GLY A 268 18.73 -6.04 -12.09
C GLY A 268 18.13 -5.39 -13.33
N VAL A 269 17.72 -4.12 -13.23
CA VAL A 269 17.37 -3.32 -14.40
C VAL A 269 18.67 -3.07 -15.17
N SER A 270 18.88 -3.79 -16.28
CA SER A 270 20.01 -3.57 -17.18
C SER A 270 19.82 -2.26 -17.95
N ASN A 271 20.22 -1.15 -17.33
CA ASN A 271 20.51 0.06 -18.09
C ASN A 271 21.98 0.00 -18.52
N ILE A 272 22.18 -0.03 -19.84
CA ILE A 272 23.45 0.00 -20.56
C ILE A 272 24.37 1.08 -19.99
N THR A 273 25.37 0.68 -19.22
CA THR A 273 26.70 1.33 -19.10
C THR A 273 27.70 0.21 -18.80
N GLU A 274 28.46 -0.20 -19.81
CA GLU A 274 29.25 -1.44 -19.83
C GLU A 274 30.48 -1.44 -18.90
N SER A 275 30.80 -0.34 -18.20
CA SER A 275 32.05 -0.23 -17.43
C SER A 275 31.94 -0.65 -15.96
N ASP A 276 30.82 -0.42 -15.28
CA ASP A 276 30.73 -0.62 -13.82
C ASP A 276 30.14 -2.00 -13.42
N ASN A 277 29.44 -2.67 -14.34
CA ASN A 277 28.79 -3.95 -14.07
C ASN A 277 29.72 -5.16 -14.12
N ALA A 278 30.89 -5.07 -14.77
CA ALA A 278 31.83 -6.18 -14.80
C ALA A 278 32.35 -6.51 -13.39
N VAL A 279 32.61 -5.49 -12.57
CA VAL A 279 33.18 -5.64 -11.22
C VAL A 279 32.16 -6.18 -10.22
N SER A 280 30.91 -5.74 -10.30
CA SER A 280 29.83 -6.20 -9.42
C SER A 280 29.39 -7.63 -9.73
N HIS A 281 29.28 -7.98 -11.02
CA HIS A 281 28.95 -9.33 -11.47
C HIS A 281 30.10 -10.31 -11.20
N LEU A 282 31.36 -9.87 -11.30
CA LEU A 282 32.50 -10.69 -10.90
C LEU A 282 32.47 -10.96 -9.39
N SER A 283 32.19 -9.95 -8.56
CA SER A 283 32.14 -10.11 -7.10
C SER A 283 31.00 -11.01 -6.61
N SER A 284 29.85 -11.01 -7.28
CA SER A 284 28.72 -11.89 -6.93
C SER A 284 28.98 -13.34 -7.35
N VAL A 285 29.57 -13.54 -8.54
CA VAL A 285 30.01 -14.86 -9.03
C VAL A 285 31.10 -15.43 -8.13
N ILE A 286 32.08 -14.63 -7.70
CA ILE A 286 33.14 -15.07 -6.77
C ILE A 286 32.53 -15.64 -5.47
N LYS A 287 31.60 -14.92 -4.84
CA LYS A 287 30.95 -15.38 -3.59
C LYS A 287 30.14 -16.67 -3.77
N ALA A 288 29.56 -16.89 -4.94
CA ALA A 288 28.79 -18.10 -5.24
C ALA A 288 29.68 -19.35 -5.40
N TYR A 289 30.91 -19.17 -5.90
CA TYR A 289 31.83 -20.28 -6.20
C TYR A 289 32.93 -20.51 -5.14
N ASP A 290 33.18 -19.55 -4.23
CA ASP A 290 34.21 -19.60 -3.17
C ASP A 290 34.20 -20.84 -2.27
N ARG A 291 33.07 -21.57 -2.20
CA ARG A 291 32.88 -22.74 -1.33
C ARG A 291 32.97 -24.09 -2.04
N SER A 292 33.15 -24.10 -3.37
CA SER A 292 33.11 -25.33 -4.17
C SER A 292 34.43 -25.58 -4.89
N ASN A 293 34.89 -26.83 -4.95
CA ASN A 293 36.12 -27.20 -5.67
C ASN A 293 35.82 -27.80 -7.05
N THR A 294 34.91 -27.16 -7.78
CA THR A 294 34.49 -27.59 -9.12
C THR A 294 35.44 -27.03 -10.19
N PRO A 295 35.54 -27.64 -11.38
CA PRO A 295 36.31 -27.09 -12.50
C PRO A 295 35.87 -25.66 -12.88
N ALA A 296 34.59 -25.33 -12.71
CA ALA A 296 34.06 -23.99 -12.90
C ALA A 296 34.59 -23.00 -11.83
N ALA A 297 34.65 -23.40 -10.56
CA ALA A 297 35.23 -22.57 -9.50
C ALA A 297 36.72 -22.29 -9.72
N GLN A 298 37.48 -23.28 -10.22
CA GLN A 298 38.88 -23.11 -10.59
C GLN A 298 39.06 -22.17 -11.79
N ALA A 299 38.16 -22.24 -12.78
CA ALA A 299 38.16 -21.31 -13.91
C ALA A 299 37.88 -19.85 -13.46
N VAL A 300 36.94 -19.66 -12.52
CA VAL A 300 36.65 -18.35 -11.92
C VAL A 300 37.85 -17.82 -11.13
N ALA A 301 38.51 -18.66 -10.32
CA ALA A 301 39.71 -18.27 -9.57
C ALA A 301 40.87 -17.82 -10.49
N ASN A 302 41.10 -18.55 -11.59
CA ASN A 302 42.10 -18.18 -12.59
C ASN A 302 41.77 -16.85 -13.29
N LEU A 303 40.48 -16.59 -13.56
CA LEU A 303 40.03 -15.35 -14.17
C LEU A 303 40.23 -14.13 -13.24
N VAL A 304 40.01 -14.31 -11.93
CA VAL A 304 40.28 -13.29 -10.89
C VAL A 304 41.77 -13.00 -10.74
N GLN A 305 42.61 -14.04 -10.80
CA GLN A 305 44.05 -13.85 -10.77
C GLN A 305 44.52 -13.04 -11.98
N ARG A 306 43.92 -13.30 -13.16
CA ARG A 306 44.21 -12.57 -14.40
C ARG A 306 43.75 -11.11 -14.34
N SER A 307 42.59 -10.82 -13.73
CA SER A 307 42.07 -9.44 -13.60
C SER A 307 42.89 -8.59 -12.61
N LYS A 308 43.32 -9.16 -11.48
CA LYS A 308 44.23 -8.49 -10.52
C LYS A 308 45.59 -8.15 -11.13
N ILE A 309 46.09 -9.00 -12.03
CA ILE A 309 47.33 -8.73 -12.76
C ILE A 309 47.15 -7.56 -13.73
N THR A 310 46.02 -7.48 -14.43
CA THR A 310 45.73 -6.37 -15.36
C THR A 310 45.47 -5.02 -14.67
N GLU A 311 44.96 -5.02 -13.43
CA GLU A 311 44.77 -3.79 -12.64
C GLU A 311 46.09 -3.18 -12.13
N SER A 312 47.15 -3.97 -11.99
CA SER A 312 48.43 -3.50 -11.43
C SER A 312 49.24 -2.55 -12.34
N SER A 313 48.82 -2.34 -13.60
CA SER A 313 49.54 -1.50 -14.55
C SER A 313 49.03 -0.05 -14.67
N ASN A 314 47.90 0.32 -14.05
CA ASN A 314 47.32 1.67 -14.14
C ASN A 314 47.13 2.28 -12.74
N LYS A 315 48.18 2.93 -12.20
CA LYS A 315 48.07 3.76 -10.98
C LYS A 315 48.72 5.12 -11.19
N THR A 316 47.90 6.16 -11.43
CA THR A 316 48.24 7.55 -11.08
C THR A 316 46.98 8.35 -10.67
N THR A 317 46.98 8.83 -9.41
CA THR A 317 46.27 9.99 -8.80
C THR A 317 44.77 10.25 -9.09
N CYS A 318 43.88 10.27 -8.08
CA CYS A 318 43.53 11.43 -7.23
C CYS A 318 42.24 11.16 -6.38
N SER A 319 42.26 11.66 -5.14
CA SER A 319 41.19 12.08 -4.19
C SER A 319 39.75 11.52 -4.23
N ASP A 320 39.32 11.03 -3.06
CA ASP A 320 38.08 11.34 -2.33
C ASP A 320 36.82 11.68 -3.13
N GLU A 321 35.99 10.68 -3.47
CA GLU A 321 34.52 10.88 -3.62
C GLU A 321 33.67 9.58 -3.79
N VAL A 322 34.14 8.39 -3.41
CA VAL A 322 33.45 7.11 -3.75
C VAL A 322 32.70 6.45 -2.58
N THR A 323 32.57 7.09 -1.42
CA THR A 323 31.89 6.47 -0.25
C THR A 323 30.36 6.66 -0.23
N SER A 324 29.72 7.22 -1.25
CA SER A 324 28.28 7.58 -1.19
C SER A 324 27.35 6.79 -2.12
N VAL A 325 27.85 5.94 -3.04
CA VAL A 325 26.99 5.32 -4.07
C VAL A 325 26.68 3.84 -3.81
N THR A 326 27.47 3.12 -3.01
CA THR A 326 27.22 1.69 -2.71
C THR A 326 26.33 1.44 -1.49
N ALA A 327 25.83 2.50 -0.84
CA ALA A 327 24.97 2.42 0.35
C ALA A 327 23.49 2.11 0.05
N SER A 328 23.08 1.91 -1.20
CA SER A 328 21.66 1.88 -1.61
C SER A 328 21.07 0.50 -1.96
N ILE A 329 21.82 -0.60 -1.86
CA ILE A 329 21.36 -1.95 -2.31
C ILE A 329 21.09 -2.94 -1.17
N SER A 330 21.08 -2.52 0.09
CA SER A 330 20.49 -3.33 1.16
C SER A 330 19.91 -2.46 2.26
N ASN A 331 18.80 -1.79 1.94
CA ASN A 331 17.80 -1.60 2.97
C ASN A 331 17.40 -3.01 3.43
N ARG A 332 17.85 -3.43 4.62
CA ARG A 332 17.34 -4.63 5.26
C ARG A 332 15.85 -4.39 5.48
N ILE A 333 15.03 -4.82 4.52
CA ILE A 333 13.58 -4.79 4.64
C ILE A 333 13.26 -5.59 5.89
N SER A 334 12.59 -4.97 6.86
CA SER A 334 12.17 -5.67 8.07
C SER A 334 11.24 -6.82 7.70
N ALA A 335 11.25 -7.92 8.45
CA ALA A 335 10.34 -9.05 8.20
C ALA A 335 8.87 -8.61 8.12
N TYR A 336 8.49 -7.64 8.96
CA TYR A 336 7.14 -7.04 8.96
C TYR A 336 6.84 -6.22 7.69
N GLU A 337 7.83 -5.50 7.16
CA GLU A 337 7.66 -4.76 5.92
C GLU A 337 7.56 -5.70 4.72
N MET A 338 8.30 -6.81 4.75
CA MET A 338 8.24 -7.85 3.72
C MET A 338 6.86 -8.54 3.68
N GLU A 339 6.28 -8.86 4.83
CA GLU A 339 4.92 -9.40 4.94
C GLU A 339 3.92 -8.46 4.26
N HIS A 340 3.97 -7.16 4.58
CA HIS A 340 3.08 -6.17 3.99
C HIS A 340 3.27 -5.99 2.47
N ILE A 341 4.52 -6.05 2.00
CA ILE A 341 4.85 -6.03 0.56
C ILE A 341 4.27 -7.27 -0.12
N SER A 342 4.37 -8.44 0.50
CA SER A 342 3.82 -9.69 -0.07
C SER A 342 2.30 -9.64 -0.18
N ASP A 343 1.60 -9.15 0.84
CA ASP A 343 0.13 -9.01 0.84
C ASP A 343 -0.36 -8.05 -0.24
N THR A 344 0.31 -6.90 -0.35
CA THR A 344 -0.03 -5.88 -1.36
C THR A 344 0.26 -6.38 -2.77
N LEU A 345 1.33 -7.13 -2.97
CA LEU A 345 1.66 -7.78 -4.25
C LEU A 345 0.62 -8.83 -4.63
N ILE A 346 0.22 -9.70 -3.69
CA ILE A 346 -0.84 -10.69 -3.91
C ILE A 346 -2.17 -10.01 -4.25
N SER A 347 -2.51 -8.91 -3.56
CA SER A 347 -3.69 -8.09 -3.86
C SER A 347 -3.65 -7.53 -5.28
N CYS A 348 -2.51 -6.99 -5.73
CA CYS A 348 -2.33 -6.52 -7.10
C CYS A 348 -2.51 -7.63 -8.13
N LEU A 349 -1.92 -8.80 -7.90
CA LEU A 349 -2.05 -9.97 -8.78
C LEU A 349 -3.48 -10.50 -8.84
N ASN A 350 -4.21 -10.47 -7.71
CA ASN A 350 -5.64 -10.82 -7.67
C ASN A 350 -6.46 -9.88 -8.57
N ILE A 351 -6.23 -8.58 -8.44
CA ILE A 351 -6.94 -7.58 -9.23
C ILE A 351 -6.62 -7.72 -10.73
N LEU A 352 -5.33 -7.85 -11.07
CA LEU A 352 -4.86 -7.83 -12.45
C LEU A 352 -5.13 -9.14 -13.19
N LEU A 353 -4.77 -10.28 -12.60
CA LEU A 353 -4.81 -11.58 -13.29
C LEU A 353 -6.12 -12.34 -13.03
N VAL A 354 -6.63 -12.35 -11.80
CA VAL A 354 -7.76 -13.21 -11.43
C VAL A 354 -9.09 -12.55 -11.77
N ARG A 355 -9.29 -11.28 -11.38
CA ARG A 355 -10.56 -10.58 -11.65
C ARG A 355 -10.75 -10.30 -13.15
N ARG A 356 -9.66 -10.04 -13.89
CA ARG A 356 -9.67 -9.77 -15.34
C ARG A 356 -9.21 -10.97 -16.17
N LYS A 357 -9.41 -12.21 -15.70
CA LYS A 357 -8.87 -13.43 -16.32
C LYS A 357 -9.16 -13.64 -17.81
N HIS A 358 -10.23 -13.04 -18.33
CA HIS A 358 -10.62 -13.14 -19.74
C HIS A 358 -9.95 -12.09 -20.65
N GLU A 359 -9.39 -11.02 -20.08
CA GLU A 359 -8.78 -9.92 -20.83
C GLU A 359 -7.25 -10.03 -20.88
N VAL A 360 -6.66 -10.87 -20.03
CA VAL A 360 -5.20 -11.01 -19.93
C VAL A 360 -4.69 -12.04 -20.93
N SER A 361 -3.67 -11.66 -21.71
CA SER A 361 -3.03 -12.56 -22.67
C SER A 361 -2.31 -13.72 -21.99
N THR A 362 -2.22 -14.86 -22.68
CA THR A 362 -1.53 -16.05 -22.16
C THR A 362 -0.06 -15.75 -21.84
N ASN A 363 0.63 -14.99 -22.71
CA ASN A 363 2.03 -14.59 -22.47
C ASN A 363 2.19 -13.84 -21.15
N ARG A 364 1.29 -12.90 -20.81
CA ARG A 364 1.34 -12.21 -19.52
C ARG A 364 1.22 -13.17 -18.35
N ILE A 365 0.26 -14.10 -18.41
CA ILE A 365 0.05 -15.07 -17.33
C ILE A 365 1.30 -15.94 -17.12
N LEU A 366 1.91 -16.42 -18.21
CA LEU A 366 3.14 -17.22 -18.15
C LEU A 366 4.30 -16.41 -17.58
N ALA A 367 4.50 -15.18 -18.07
CA ALA A 367 5.56 -14.28 -17.62
C ALA A 367 5.46 -13.98 -16.13
N PHE A 368 4.27 -13.60 -15.66
CA PHE A 368 4.01 -13.35 -14.24
C PHE A 368 4.20 -14.60 -13.40
N SER A 369 3.74 -15.77 -13.86
CA SER A 369 3.91 -17.03 -13.13
C SER A 369 5.39 -17.39 -12.97
N LYS A 370 6.18 -17.29 -14.04
CA LYS A 370 7.62 -17.52 -14.00
C LYS A 370 8.33 -16.56 -13.04
N ARG A 371 8.08 -15.26 -13.18
CA ARG A 371 8.74 -14.25 -12.34
C ARG A 371 8.26 -14.28 -10.88
N LEU A 372 7.03 -14.73 -10.62
CA LEU A 372 6.51 -14.97 -9.27
C LEU A 372 7.22 -16.15 -8.60
N ALA A 373 7.50 -17.22 -9.35
CA ALA A 373 8.30 -18.34 -8.86
C ALA A 373 9.72 -17.90 -8.50
N SER A 374 10.36 -17.08 -9.34
CA SER A 374 11.69 -16.52 -9.06
C SER A 374 11.68 -15.56 -7.87
N ALA A 375 10.63 -14.75 -7.71
CA ALA A 375 10.46 -13.90 -6.53
C ALA A 375 10.26 -14.71 -5.24
N ALA A 376 9.47 -15.79 -5.30
CA ALA A 376 9.29 -16.70 -4.15
C ALA A 376 10.60 -17.37 -3.71
N LEU A 377 11.50 -17.65 -4.65
CA LEU A 377 12.85 -18.17 -4.38
C LEU A 377 13.77 -17.12 -3.73
N ALA A 378 13.66 -15.85 -4.15
CA ALA A 378 14.51 -14.77 -3.65
C ALA A 378 14.14 -14.30 -2.23
N VAL A 379 12.87 -14.44 -1.83
CA VAL A 379 12.39 -14.04 -0.50
C VAL A 379 12.91 -15.01 0.56
N SER A 380 13.69 -14.49 1.51
CA SER A 380 14.31 -15.30 2.58
C SER A 380 13.34 -15.74 3.67
N ASP A 381 12.23 -15.01 3.87
CA ASP A 381 11.24 -15.34 4.90
C ASP A 381 10.31 -16.48 4.43
N PRO A 382 10.23 -17.61 5.17
CA PRO A 382 9.44 -18.77 4.75
C PRO A 382 7.93 -18.50 4.67
N TYR A 383 7.39 -17.62 5.52
CA TYR A 383 5.96 -17.28 5.49
C TYR A 383 5.60 -16.50 4.23
N CYS A 384 6.37 -15.46 3.92
CA CYS A 384 6.20 -14.68 2.69
C CYS A 384 6.40 -15.55 1.44
N SER A 385 7.45 -16.38 1.39
CA SER A 385 7.71 -17.30 0.28
C SER A 385 6.54 -18.28 0.06
N SER A 386 6.02 -18.86 1.16
CA SER A 386 4.85 -19.75 1.11
C SER A 386 3.59 -19.05 0.60
N SER A 387 3.35 -17.80 1.00
CA SER A 387 2.20 -17.01 0.53
C SER A 387 2.26 -16.75 -0.99
N LEU A 388 3.44 -16.40 -1.50
CA LEU A 388 3.69 -16.24 -2.94
C LEU A 388 3.53 -17.56 -3.71
N LEU A 389 3.98 -18.68 -3.12
CA LEU A 389 3.81 -20.02 -3.71
C LEU A 389 2.34 -20.46 -3.76
N ILE A 390 1.57 -20.26 -2.68
CA ILE A 390 0.13 -20.53 -2.67
C ILE A 390 -0.55 -19.74 -3.79
N LYS A 391 -0.15 -18.47 -3.95
CA LYS A 391 -0.67 -17.63 -5.04
C LYS A 391 -0.27 -18.14 -6.42
N LEU A 392 0.98 -18.59 -6.60
CA LEU A 392 1.45 -19.22 -7.83
C LEU A 392 0.65 -20.48 -8.16
N PHE A 393 0.49 -21.41 -7.21
CA PHE A 393 -0.31 -22.62 -7.41
C PHE A 393 -1.75 -22.32 -7.76
N HIS A 394 -2.34 -21.28 -7.15
CA HIS A 394 -3.66 -20.82 -7.53
C HIS A 394 -3.70 -20.35 -9.00
N LEU A 395 -2.70 -19.59 -9.47
CA LEU A 395 -2.61 -19.16 -10.87
C LEU A 395 -2.43 -20.35 -11.83
N LEU A 396 -1.56 -21.31 -11.49
CA LEU A 396 -1.34 -22.52 -12.29
C LEU A 396 -2.63 -23.34 -12.44
N ARG A 397 -3.43 -23.46 -11.36
CA ARG A 397 -4.74 -24.15 -11.42
C ARG A 397 -5.80 -23.36 -12.18
N LEU A 398 -5.77 -22.03 -12.09
CA LEU A 398 -6.75 -21.17 -12.76
C LEU A 398 -6.53 -21.11 -14.28
N PHE A 399 -5.28 -21.24 -14.74
CA PHE A 399 -4.89 -21.11 -16.13
C PHE A 399 -4.17 -22.37 -16.62
N PRO A 400 -4.88 -23.33 -17.26
CA PRO A 400 -4.31 -24.59 -17.74
C PRO A 400 -3.13 -24.41 -18.71
N ARG A 401 -3.11 -23.32 -19.47
CA ARG A 401 -2.00 -22.99 -20.40
C ARG A 401 -0.65 -22.79 -19.70
N CYS A 402 -0.62 -22.65 -18.37
CA CYS A 402 0.62 -22.63 -17.61
C CYS A 402 1.35 -23.98 -17.57
N GLU A 403 0.72 -25.08 -18.01
CA GLU A 403 1.34 -26.40 -18.12
C GLU A 403 2.64 -26.36 -18.93
N ILE A 404 2.71 -25.51 -19.95
CA ILE A 404 3.90 -25.28 -20.78
C ILE A 404 5.15 -24.94 -19.95
N LEU A 405 4.99 -24.29 -18.78
CA LEU A 405 6.13 -23.93 -17.91
C LEU A 405 6.76 -25.12 -17.18
N PHE A 406 6.15 -26.31 -17.26
CA PHE A 406 6.70 -27.56 -16.74
C PHE A 406 7.48 -28.34 -17.81
N ASP A 407 7.28 -28.02 -19.09
CA ASP A 407 7.99 -28.68 -20.18
C ASP A 407 9.40 -28.10 -20.33
N CYS A 408 10.38 -28.99 -20.54
CA CYS A 408 11.77 -28.62 -20.72
C CYS A 408 12.13 -28.32 -22.18
N ASP A 409 11.26 -28.71 -23.11
CA ASP A 409 11.47 -28.54 -24.54
C ASP A 409 10.84 -27.21 -24.99
N PRO A 410 11.65 -26.23 -25.43
CA PRO A 410 11.10 -24.98 -25.92
C PRO A 410 10.34 -25.23 -27.22
N GLU A 411 9.02 -25.07 -27.21
CA GLU A 411 8.19 -25.13 -28.44
C GLU A 411 8.58 -24.04 -29.46
N ILE A 412 9.30 -23.01 -29.02
CA ILE A 412 9.62 -21.80 -29.79
C ILE A 412 11.15 -21.59 -29.80
N CYS A 413 11.70 -21.26 -30.97
CA CYS A 413 13.13 -21.07 -31.24
C CYS A 413 13.81 -19.88 -30.49
N SER A 414 13.12 -19.21 -29.57
CA SER A 414 13.59 -18.01 -28.88
C SER A 414 13.76 -18.26 -27.38
N ASN A 415 14.89 -17.84 -26.81
CA ASN A 415 15.19 -18.00 -25.38
C ASN A 415 14.43 -16.98 -24.51
N TYR A 416 14.08 -17.41 -23.29
CA TYR A 416 13.48 -16.54 -22.27
C TYR A 416 14.39 -15.39 -21.91
N LYS A 417 13.85 -14.17 -21.88
CA LYS A 417 14.61 -12.95 -21.54
C LYS A 417 14.20 -12.42 -20.16
N PRO A 418 14.96 -12.72 -19.10
CA PRO A 418 14.60 -12.30 -17.74
C PRO A 418 14.65 -10.77 -17.58
N ASP A 419 15.55 -10.08 -18.28
CA ASP A 419 15.80 -8.64 -18.15
C ASP A 419 14.71 -7.75 -18.79
N VAL A 420 13.83 -8.33 -19.61
CA VAL A 420 12.79 -7.58 -20.32
C VAL A 420 11.66 -7.23 -19.35
N ASN A 421 11.35 -5.95 -19.23
CA ASN A 421 10.31 -5.43 -18.34
C ASN A 421 8.89 -5.48 -18.92
N ASP A 422 8.76 -5.86 -20.19
CA ASP A 422 7.48 -6.12 -20.83
C ASP A 422 7.16 -7.62 -20.77
N PRO A 423 6.10 -8.05 -20.07
CA PRO A 423 5.71 -9.45 -19.98
C PRO A 423 5.33 -10.08 -21.32
N GLU A 424 4.97 -9.31 -22.34
CA GLU A 424 4.64 -9.84 -23.67
C GLU A 424 5.86 -10.16 -24.53
N LEU A 425 6.98 -9.48 -24.28
CA LEU A 425 8.21 -9.57 -25.07
C LEU A 425 9.30 -10.45 -24.45
N CYS A 426 9.03 -11.03 -23.27
CA CYS A 426 10.01 -11.84 -22.53
C CYS A 426 10.11 -13.31 -23.00
N PHE A 427 9.27 -13.74 -23.95
CA PHE A 427 9.17 -15.14 -24.43
C PHE A 427 8.96 -16.17 -23.31
N PRO A 428 7.93 -16.00 -22.46
CA PRO A 428 7.78 -16.78 -21.23
C PRO A 428 7.46 -18.26 -21.46
N ALA A 429 6.91 -18.63 -22.63
CA ALA A 429 6.64 -20.02 -22.99
C ALA A 429 7.91 -20.87 -23.15
N SER A 430 9.07 -20.23 -23.35
CA SER A 430 10.38 -20.92 -23.40
C SER A 430 11.03 -21.09 -22.01
N ALA A 431 10.37 -20.62 -20.94
CA ALA A 431 10.90 -20.67 -19.60
C ALA A 431 10.34 -21.87 -18.83
N CYS A 432 11.20 -22.55 -18.08
CA CYS A 432 10.78 -23.63 -17.17
C CYS A 432 10.81 -23.17 -15.71
N LEU A 433 9.95 -23.77 -14.88
CA LEU A 433 9.84 -23.50 -13.45
C LEU A 433 10.88 -24.27 -12.60
N TRP A 434 12.16 -24.19 -12.96
CA TRP A 434 13.26 -24.75 -12.16
C TRP A 434 13.30 -24.22 -10.71
N ASP A 435 12.78 -23.01 -10.49
CA ASP A 435 12.67 -22.36 -9.17
C ASP A 435 11.91 -23.23 -8.15
N LEU A 436 10.89 -23.98 -8.61
CA LEU A 436 10.11 -24.88 -7.74
C LEU A 436 10.93 -26.06 -7.21
N LEU A 437 11.87 -26.56 -8.01
CA LEU A 437 12.76 -27.65 -7.63
C LEU A 437 13.75 -27.18 -6.54
N LEU A 438 14.28 -25.97 -6.69
CA LEU A 438 15.15 -25.34 -5.69
C LEU A 438 14.36 -25.03 -4.41
N LEU A 439 13.16 -24.47 -4.53
CA LEU A 439 12.27 -24.20 -3.39
C LEU A 439 11.91 -25.46 -2.61
N LYS A 440 11.74 -26.61 -3.27
CA LYS A 440 11.54 -27.91 -2.60
C LYS A 440 12.68 -28.22 -1.63
N SER A 441 13.93 -27.95 -2.02
CA SER A 441 15.10 -28.19 -1.16
C SER A 441 15.22 -27.20 0.01
N ILE A 442 14.63 -26.01 -0.12
CA ILE A 442 14.73 -24.93 0.87
C ILE A 442 13.59 -24.98 1.89
N LEU A 443 12.35 -25.25 1.44
CA LEU A 443 11.14 -25.24 2.27
C LEU A 443 10.88 -26.57 2.98
N ILE A 444 11.47 -27.67 2.51
CA ILE A 444 11.40 -28.98 3.17
C ILE A 444 12.83 -29.32 3.64
N PRO A 445 13.31 -28.74 4.75
CA PRO A 445 14.37 -29.39 5.47
C PRO A 445 13.71 -30.58 6.18
N TRP A 446 14.12 -31.80 5.82
CA TRP A 446 13.72 -33.10 6.39
C TRP A 446 12.53 -33.78 5.71
#